data_AF-A0A351BXE9-F1
#
_entry.id   AF-A0A351BXE9-F1
#
_cell.length_a   1.000
_cell.length_b   1.000
_cell.length_c   1.000
_cell.angle_alpha   90.00
_cell.angle_beta   90.00
_cell.angle_gamma   90.00
#
_symmetry.space_group_name_H-M   'P 1'
#
loop_
_entity.id
_entity.type
_entity.pdbx_description
1 polymer ?
#
loop_
_entity_poly.entity_id
_entity_poly.type
_entity_poly.pdbx_seq_one_letter_code
_entity_poly.pdbx_strand_id
1 'polypeptide(L)'
;MKDNKLINLLKKFSAEEMRELEKFIASPYFSRSRNLNPLFKTLKQFYPEFSDEKLNFEFVFKSLYHGKKYEQVKSSNLIKTLSSELFMLCKEFLIYSEFSNDKKRKEFYLLN
;
A
#
# COMPACT_ATOMS: atom_id res chain seq x y z
N MET A 1 4.11 10.38 -10.16
CA MET A 1 3.64 9.17 -9.45
C MET A 1 3.80 7.88 -10.25
N LYS A 2 3.83 7.95 -11.58
CA LYS A 2 3.86 6.75 -12.45
C LYS A 2 5.11 5.86 -12.30
N ASP A 3 6.23 6.42 -11.81
CA ASP A 3 7.50 5.71 -11.65
C ASP A 3 7.87 5.46 -10.17
N ASN A 4 6.88 5.14 -9.34
CA ASN A 4 7.13 4.89 -7.93
C ASN A 4 7.34 3.38 -7.70
N LYS A 5 8.40 3.02 -6.95
CA LYS A 5 8.70 1.63 -6.56
C LYS A 5 7.48 0.88 -6.02
N LEU A 6 6.55 1.60 -5.39
CA LEU A 6 5.24 1.11 -4.97
C LEU A 6 4.40 0.56 -6.12
N ILE A 7 4.21 1.32 -7.21
CA ILE A 7 3.35 0.92 -8.33
C ILE A 7 3.96 -0.30 -9.03
N ASN A 8 5.27 -0.32 -9.22
CA ASN A 8 5.94 -1.49 -9.80
C ASN A 8 5.82 -2.75 -8.92
N LEU A 9 5.78 -2.58 -7.60
CA LEU A 9 5.53 -3.68 -6.67
C LEU A 9 4.06 -4.14 -6.77
N LEU A 10 3.11 -3.20 -6.70
CA LEU A 10 1.66 -3.46 -6.83
C LEU A 10 1.30 -4.17 -8.14
N LYS A 11 1.97 -3.86 -9.25
CA LYS A 11 1.80 -4.55 -10.55
C LYS A 11 2.19 -6.02 -10.52
N LYS A 12 3.15 -6.41 -9.67
CA LYS A 12 3.65 -7.78 -9.59
C LYS A 12 2.77 -8.68 -8.72
N PHE A 13 1.95 -8.10 -7.86
CA PHE A 13 1.04 -8.87 -7.04
C PHE A 13 -0.06 -9.51 -7.88
N SER A 14 -0.37 -10.75 -7.54
CA SER A 14 -1.50 -11.52 -8.05
C SER A 14 -2.82 -10.99 -7.46
N ALA A 15 -3.95 -11.33 -8.09
CA ALA A 15 -5.27 -10.93 -7.58
C ALA A 15 -5.55 -11.43 -6.14
N GLU A 16 -5.03 -12.61 -5.79
CA GLU A 16 -5.11 -13.18 -4.44
C GLU A 16 -4.26 -12.37 -3.44
N GLU A 17 -2.99 -12.14 -3.75
CA GLU A 17 -2.10 -11.35 -2.90
C GLU A 17 -2.63 -9.92 -2.71
N MET A 18 -3.26 -9.32 -3.73
CA MET A 18 -3.89 -8.00 -3.63
C MET A 18 -5.06 -8.01 -2.62
N ARG A 19 -5.83 -9.11 -2.53
CA ARG A 19 -6.91 -9.27 -1.55
C ARG A 19 -6.35 -9.51 -0.14
N GLU A 20 -5.29 -10.28 -0.01
CA GLU A 20 -4.63 -10.52 1.28
C GLU A 20 -3.94 -9.26 1.81
N LEU A 21 -3.27 -8.52 0.94
CA LEU A 21 -2.68 -7.22 1.25
C LEU A 21 -3.74 -6.23 1.75
N GLU A 22 -4.95 -6.23 1.17
CA GLU A 22 -6.06 -5.42 1.67
C GLU A 22 -6.41 -5.76 3.13
N LYS A 23 -6.50 -7.06 3.45
CA LYS A 23 -6.75 -7.53 4.83
C LYS A 23 -5.60 -7.17 5.76
N PHE A 24 -4.36 -7.27 5.27
CA PHE A 24 -3.16 -6.93 6.03
C PHE A 24 -3.11 -5.43 6.37
N ILE A 25 -3.40 -4.56 5.40
CA ILE A 25 -3.46 -3.10 5.60
C ILE A 25 -4.63 -2.71 6.52
N ALA A 26 -5.75 -3.44 6.45
CA ALA A 26 -6.89 -3.24 7.36
C ALA A 26 -6.64 -3.77 8.78
N SER A 27 -5.58 -4.56 8.98
CA SER A 27 -5.28 -5.16 10.27
C SER A 27 -4.75 -4.10 11.25
N PRO A 28 -5.29 -4.03 12.49
CA PRO A 28 -4.85 -3.08 13.50
C PRO A 28 -3.39 -3.31 13.93
N TYR A 29 -2.87 -4.53 13.76
CA TYR A 29 -1.49 -4.88 14.10
C TYR A 29 -0.45 -4.22 13.19
N PHE A 30 -0.82 -3.99 11.92
CA PHE A 30 0.08 -3.41 10.93
C PHE A 30 -0.28 -1.96 10.59
N SER A 31 -1.46 -1.47 11.00
CA SER A 31 -1.85 -0.08 10.81
C SER A 31 -1.02 0.87 11.69
N ARG A 32 0.10 1.37 11.16
CA ARG A 32 0.95 2.38 11.83
C ARG A 32 0.24 3.74 11.88
N SER A 33 -0.57 4.01 12.89
CA SER A 33 -1.22 5.30 13.28
C SER A 33 -2.02 6.09 12.23
N ARG A 34 -1.79 5.90 10.92
CA ARG A 34 -2.43 6.54 9.78
C ARG A 34 -3.17 5.47 8.98
N ASN A 35 -4.42 5.77 8.66
CA ASN A 35 -5.25 4.91 7.81
C ASN A 35 -4.74 4.96 6.36
N LEU A 36 -3.97 3.95 5.96
CA LEU A 36 -3.49 3.75 4.58
C LEU A 36 -4.49 3.00 3.70
N ASN A 37 -5.52 2.40 4.30
CA ASN A 37 -6.61 1.71 3.61
C ASN A 37 -7.27 2.54 2.48
N PRO A 38 -7.67 3.82 2.69
CA PRO A 38 -8.26 4.61 1.61
C PRO A 38 -7.27 4.90 0.46
N LEU A 39 -5.97 5.04 0.76
CA LEU A 39 -4.95 5.21 -0.27
C LEU A 39 -4.84 3.93 -1.10
N PHE A 40 -4.73 2.78 -0.44
CA PHE A 40 -4.65 1.49 -1.11
C PHE A 40 -5.88 1.22 -1.98
N LYS A 41 -7.10 1.47 -1.46
CA LYS A 41 -8.35 1.33 -2.23
C LYS A 41 -8.36 2.21 -3.47
N THR A 42 -7.92 3.46 -3.36
CA THR A 42 -7.81 4.38 -4.50
C THR A 42 -6.83 3.83 -5.54
N LEU A 43 -5.66 3.34 -5.12
CA LEU A 43 -4.67 2.76 -6.03
C LEU A 43 -5.17 1.46 -6.68
N LYS A 44 -5.86 0.60 -5.92
CA LYS A 44 -6.41 -0.68 -6.39
C LYS A 44 -7.38 -0.52 -7.56
N GLN A 45 -8.09 0.61 -7.66
CA GLN A 45 -8.97 0.89 -8.80
C GLN A 45 -8.23 0.99 -10.14
N PHE A 46 -6.92 1.27 -10.10
CA PHE A 46 -6.07 1.37 -11.29
C PHE A 46 -5.27 0.09 -11.57
N TYR A 47 -5.41 -0.95 -10.74
CA TYR A 47 -4.81 -2.26 -10.99
C TYR A 47 -5.53 -2.95 -12.17
N PRO A 48 -4.84 -3.71 -13.04
CA PRO A 48 -3.41 -4.06 -13.02
C PRO A 48 -2.49 -3.09 -13.78
N GLU A 49 -3.02 -2.22 -14.63
CA GLU A 49 -2.20 -1.47 -15.57
C GLU A 49 -1.51 -0.24 -14.94
N PHE A 50 -2.14 0.43 -13.97
CA PHE A 50 -1.70 1.69 -13.35
C PHE A 50 -1.22 2.77 -14.35
N SER A 51 -1.57 2.66 -15.62
CA SER A 51 -1.11 3.52 -16.72
C SER A 51 -1.94 4.80 -16.84
N ASP A 52 -3.04 4.91 -16.11
CA ASP A 52 -3.98 6.00 -16.23
C ASP A 52 -3.31 7.36 -15.90
N GLU A 53 -3.39 8.32 -16.83
CA GLU A 53 -2.96 9.70 -16.61
C GLU A 53 -3.67 10.38 -15.44
N LYS A 54 -4.81 9.84 -14.99
CA LYS A 54 -5.52 10.31 -13.80
C LYS A 54 -4.80 9.97 -12.50
N LEU A 55 -3.83 9.06 -12.49
CA LEU A 55 -3.03 8.73 -11.29
C LEU A 55 -1.99 9.81 -10.98
N ASN A 56 -2.48 10.97 -10.57
CA ASN A 56 -1.69 12.12 -10.15
C ASN A 56 -1.85 12.40 -8.65
N PHE A 57 -0.86 13.08 -8.08
CA PHE A 57 -0.85 13.48 -6.67
C PHE A 57 -2.12 14.23 -6.27
N GLU A 58 -2.65 15.06 -7.17
CA GLU A 58 -3.90 15.80 -6.96
C GLU A 58 -5.11 14.88 -6.86
N PHE A 59 -5.24 13.90 -7.75
CA PHE A 59 -6.37 12.95 -7.74
C PHE A 59 -6.38 12.12 -6.46
N VAL A 60 -5.21 11.60 -6.08
CA VAL A 60 -5.05 10.82 -4.85
C VAL A 60 -5.36 11.69 -3.63
N PHE A 61 -4.85 12.92 -3.59
CA PHE A 61 -5.13 13.84 -2.48
C PHE A 61 -6.61 14.20 -2.38
N LYS A 62 -7.28 14.51 -3.50
CA LYS A 62 -8.72 14.80 -3.54
C LYS A 62 -9.54 13.61 -3.07
N SER A 63 -9.16 12.39 -3.47
CA SER A 63 -9.85 11.15 -3.04
C SER A 63 -9.69 10.86 -1.55
N LEU A 64 -8.55 11.23 -0.96
CA LEU A 64 -8.28 11.05 0.48
C LEU A 64 -8.87 12.16 1.35
N TYR A 65 -8.86 13.39 0.85
CA TYR A 65 -9.22 14.59 1.59
C TYR A 65 -10.29 15.38 0.81
N HIS A 66 -11.50 14.83 0.78
CA HIS A 66 -12.65 15.53 0.21
C HIS A 66 -12.81 16.91 0.85
N GLY A 67 -12.79 17.97 0.04
CA GLY A 67 -13.01 19.35 0.48
C GLY A 67 -11.78 20.15 0.94
N LYS A 68 -10.57 19.56 0.99
CA LYS A 68 -9.34 20.33 1.26
C LYS A 68 -8.76 20.93 -0.02
N LYS A 69 -8.32 22.20 0.04
CA LYS A 69 -7.56 22.82 -1.05
C LYS A 69 -6.26 22.06 -1.27
N TYR A 70 -6.02 21.68 -2.52
CA TYR A 70 -4.77 21.05 -2.92
C TYR A 70 -3.65 22.10 -2.93
N GLU A 71 -2.88 22.16 -1.85
CA GLU A 71 -1.61 22.90 -1.83
C GLU A 71 -0.53 22.05 -2.50
N GLN A 72 -0.06 22.43 -3.70
CA GLN A 72 0.85 21.61 -4.52
C GLN A 72 2.02 21.00 -3.73
N VAL A 73 2.77 21.79 -2.96
CA VAL A 73 3.98 21.33 -2.26
C VAL A 73 3.64 20.44 -1.05
N LYS A 74 2.76 20.89 -0.15
CA LYS A 74 2.41 20.14 1.06
C LYS A 74 1.65 18.86 0.75
N SER A 75 0.69 18.94 -0.18
CA SER A 75 -0.15 17.80 -0.57
C SER A 75 0.67 16.74 -1.29
N SER A 76 1.52 17.13 -2.24
CA SER A 76 2.39 16.16 -2.93
C SER A 76 3.38 15.48 -1.98
N ASN A 77 3.97 16.21 -1.03
CA ASN A 77 4.82 15.61 0.00
C ASN A 77 4.06 14.64 0.90
N LEU A 78 2.84 14.99 1.33
CA LEU A 78 2.00 14.10 2.12
C LEU A 78 1.71 12.79 1.36
N ILE A 79 1.29 12.88 0.10
CA ILE A 79 1.05 11.69 -0.72
C ILE A 79 2.32 10.87 -0.93
N LYS A 80 3.49 11.51 -1.12
CA LYS A 80 4.78 10.81 -1.19
C LYS A 80 5.07 10.04 0.11
N THR A 81 4.88 10.67 1.28
CA THR A 81 5.06 10.02 2.58
C THR A 81 4.13 8.82 2.72
N LEU A 82 2.84 8.98 2.45
CA LEU A 82 1.86 7.89 2.52
C LEU A 82 2.19 6.77 1.53
N SER A 83 2.68 7.12 0.33
CA SER A 83 3.11 6.14 -0.67
C SER A 83 4.32 5.34 -0.17
N SER A 84 5.28 6.00 0.47
CA SER A 84 6.45 5.34 1.07
C SER A 84 6.06 4.42 2.23
N GLU A 85 5.11 4.86 3.08
CA GLU A 85 4.59 4.03 4.17
C GLU A 85 3.85 2.80 3.63
N LEU A 86 2.98 2.98 2.62
CA LEU A 86 2.29 1.87 1.96
C LEU A 86 3.29 0.91 1.29
N PHE A 87 4.37 1.42 0.70
CA PHE A 87 5.43 0.60 0.12
C PHE A 87 6.14 -0.25 1.17
N MET A 88 6.39 0.30 2.36
CA MET A 88 6.95 -0.48 3.47
C MET A 88 5.97 -1.56 3.92
N LEU A 89 4.68 -1.25 4.05
CA LEU A 89 3.67 -2.26 4.39
C LEU A 89 3.58 -3.39 3.36
N CYS A 90 3.69 -3.07 2.07
CA CYS A 90 3.71 -4.11 1.03
C CYS A 90 4.91 -5.06 1.20
N LYS A 91 6.08 -4.55 1.62
CA LYS A 91 7.23 -5.41 1.92
C LYS A 91 7.02 -6.24 3.19
N GLU A 92 6.45 -5.64 4.24
CA GLU A 92 6.12 -6.36 5.47
C GLU A 92 5.10 -7.48 5.18
N PHE A 93 4.12 -7.23 4.32
CA PHE A 93 3.19 -8.24 3.83
C PHE A 93 3.91 -9.38 3.09
N LEU A 94 4.86 -9.08 2.19
CA LEU A 94 5.63 -10.11 1.50
C LEU A 94 6.44 -10.97 2.48
N ILE A 95 7.11 -10.35 3.45
CA ILE A 95 7.84 -11.08 4.49
C ILE A 95 6.88 -11.96 5.30
N TYR A 96 5.72 -11.41 5.68
CA TYR A 96 4.70 -12.14 6.42
C TYR A 96 4.14 -13.32 5.62
N SER A 97 3.88 -13.14 4.32
CA SER A 97 3.38 -14.18 3.42
C SER A 97 4.39 -15.31 3.26
N GLU A 98 5.65 -14.98 2.98
CA GLU A 98 6.73 -15.95 2.84
C GLU A 98 7.01 -16.70 4.16
N PHE A 99 7.09 -15.96 5.28
CA PHE A 99 7.22 -16.58 6.60
C PHE A 99 6.01 -17.44 6.95
N SER A 100 4.81 -17.04 6.51
CA SER A 100 3.59 -17.80 6.71
C SER A 100 3.59 -19.14 5.97
N ASN A 101 4.28 -19.22 4.84
CA ASN A 101 4.41 -20.46 4.08
C ASN A 101 5.55 -21.38 4.58
N ASP A 102 6.58 -20.83 5.22
CA ASP A 102 7.73 -21.59 5.72
C ASP A 102 7.47 -22.21 7.11
N LYS A 103 6.86 -23.41 7.13
CA LYS A 103 6.54 -24.14 8.38
C LYS A 103 7.75 -24.41 9.28
N LYS A 104 8.89 -24.80 8.70
CA LYS A 104 10.09 -25.16 9.46
C LYS A 104 10.67 -23.97 10.21
N ARG A 105 10.70 -22.80 9.56
CA ARG A 105 11.15 -21.56 10.23
C ARG A 105 10.21 -21.15 11.36
N LYS A 106 8.89 -21.34 11.21
CA LYS A 106 7.95 -21.06 12.30
C LYS A 106 8.23 -21.92 13.52
N GLU A 107 8.42 -23.23 13.33
CA GLU A 107 8.69 -24.16 14.43
C GLU A 107 9.98 -23.79 15.19
N PHE A 108 11.00 -23.29 14.50
CA PHE A 108 12.23 -22.81 15.13
C PHE A 108 12.03 -21.60 16.05
N TYR A 109 11.11 -20.69 15.72
CA TYR A 109 10.85 -19.46 16.50
C TYR A 109 9.72 -19.62 17.53
N LEU A 110 9.01 -20.76 17.55
CA LEU A 110 8.12 -21.07 18.64
C LEU A 110 8.96 -21.27 19.91
N LEU A 111 8.61 -20.54 20.97
CA LEU A 111 9.16 -20.76 22.30
C LEU A 111 8.86 -22.21 22.69
N ASN A 112 9.90 -23.05 22.64
CA ASN A 112 9.88 -24.39 23.22
C ASN A 112 9.97 -24.29 24.74
#